data_AF-X1KRE1-F1
#
_entry.id   AF-X1KRE1-F1
#
_cell.length_a   1.000
_cell.length_b   1.000
_cell.length_c   1.000
_cell.angle_alpha   90.00
_cell.angle_beta   90.00
_cell.angle_gamma   90.00
#
_symmetry.space_group_name_H-M   'P 1'
#
loop_
_entity.id
_entity.type
_entity.pdbx_description
1 polymer ?
#
loop_
_entity_poly.entity_id
_entity_poly.type
_entity_poly.pdbx_seq_one_letter_code
_entity_poly.pdbx_strand_id
1 'polypeptide(L)'
;MRSRHRIPNPMDAINPPRRPKTLMATLEPNELMSLLYSAQDPRDQAILTLIVDNGVRAGEVCSLLKHNIKQETVVVYGKTGWREVPIRDETRRLLLRIAAISPDDHVFHGHKGPITRHLIYAIVRRHMEQAGIKGPKLGPHRIRHSF
;
A
#
# COMPACT_ATOMS: atom_id res chain seq x y z
N MET A 1 -5.37 -2.97 33.25
CA MET A 1 -6.00 -4.30 33.06
C MET A 1 -5.59 -5.18 34.24
N ARG A 2 -6.48 -5.37 35.22
CA ARG A 2 -6.23 -6.23 36.39
C ARG A 2 -6.25 -7.70 35.96
N SER A 3 -5.18 -8.44 36.26
CA SER A 3 -5.06 -9.87 35.96
C SER A 3 -6.24 -10.66 36.54
N ARG A 4 -6.96 -11.39 35.69
CA ARG A 4 -8.10 -12.23 36.08
C ARG A 4 -7.69 -13.52 36.79
N HIS A 5 -6.39 -13.82 36.88
CA HIS A 5 -5.88 -15.02 37.55
C HIS A 5 -4.68 -14.61 38.43
N ARG A 6 -4.70 -14.99 39.71
CA ARG A 6 -3.60 -14.78 40.69
C ARG A 6 -2.36 -15.65 40.38
N ILE A 7 -2.15 -16.02 39.12
CA ILE A 7 -1.05 -16.87 38.69
C ILE A 7 -0.01 -15.96 38.03
N PRO A 8 1.25 -15.97 38.47
CA PRO A 8 2.31 -15.20 37.83
C PRO A 8 2.46 -15.65 36.37
N ASN A 9 2.59 -14.68 35.45
CA ASN A 9 2.74 -14.97 34.04
C ASN A 9 4.07 -15.71 33.82
N PRO A 10 4.06 -16.97 33.35
CA PRO A 10 5.29 -17.75 33.18
C PRO A 10 6.25 -17.14 32.15
N MET A 11 5.76 -16.24 31.29
CA MET A 11 6.59 -15.52 30.33
C MET A 11 7.44 -14.40 30.95
N ASP A 12 7.14 -13.95 32.18
CA ASP A 12 7.89 -12.87 32.83
C ASP A 12 9.34 -13.28 33.15
N ALA A 13 9.60 -14.59 33.30
CA ALA A 13 10.92 -15.16 33.55
C ALA A 13 11.71 -15.46 32.26
N ILE A 14 11.09 -15.33 31.08
CA ILE A 14 11.69 -15.73 29.80
C ILE A 14 12.03 -14.47 28.99
N ASN A 15 13.33 -14.21 28.83
CA ASN A 15 13.78 -13.15 27.93
C ASN A 15 13.46 -13.52 26.47
N PRO A 16 12.86 -12.62 25.67
CA PRO A 16 12.63 -12.89 24.27
C PRO A 16 13.97 -13.10 23.54
N PRO A 17 14.06 -14.08 22.63
CA PRO A 17 15.29 -14.36 21.91
C PRO A 17 15.72 -13.13 21.09
N ARG A 18 17.01 -12.78 21.17
CA ARG A 18 17.57 -11.68 20.38
C ARG A 18 17.56 -12.06 18.90
N ARG A 19 16.75 -11.37 18.10
CA ARG A 19 16.78 -11.47 16.64
C ARG A 19 17.79 -10.45 16.09
N PRO A 20 18.77 -10.87 15.27
CA PRO A 20 19.67 -9.92 14.62
C PRO A 20 18.86 -8.99 13.72
N LYS A 21 19.25 -7.70 13.67
CA LYS A 21 18.61 -6.72 12.80
C LYS A 21 18.98 -7.03 11.36
N THR A 22 18.03 -7.51 10.56
CA THR A 22 18.21 -7.68 9.12
C THR A 22 18.05 -6.32 8.44
N LEU A 23 19.05 -5.89 7.67
CA LEU A 23 18.88 -4.78 6.73
C LEU A 23 17.94 -5.23 5.62
N MET A 24 16.79 -4.58 5.52
CA MET A 24 15.79 -4.91 4.51
C MET A 24 16.16 -4.24 3.20
N ALA A 25 16.24 -5.00 2.11
CA ALA A 25 16.49 -4.45 0.78
C ALA A 25 15.37 -3.48 0.38
N THR A 26 15.75 -2.25 0.02
CA THR A 26 14.89 -1.19 -0.51
C THR A 26 14.91 -1.18 -2.03
N LEU A 27 13.94 -0.51 -2.66
CA LEU A 27 13.97 -0.28 -4.11
C LEU A 27 14.86 0.92 -4.46
N GLU A 28 15.65 0.75 -5.50
CA GLU A 28 16.46 1.80 -6.12
C GLU A 28 15.60 2.69 -7.04
N PRO A 29 15.99 3.95 -7.31
CA PRO A 29 15.20 4.88 -8.15
C PRO A 29 14.89 4.34 -9.55
N ASN A 30 15.83 3.63 -10.17
CA ASN A 30 15.63 2.99 -11.46
C ASN A 30 14.58 1.86 -11.40
N GLU A 31 14.59 1.04 -10.34
CA GLU A 31 13.59 0.00 -10.11
C GLU A 31 12.19 0.59 -9.94
N LEU A 32 12.05 1.72 -9.24
CA LEU A 32 10.79 2.44 -9.10
C LEU A 32 10.28 2.97 -10.45
N MET A 33 11.14 3.56 -11.26
CA MET A 33 10.77 4.03 -12.59
C MET A 33 10.32 2.87 -13.49
N SER A 34 11.09 1.77 -13.53
CA SER A 34 10.72 0.57 -14.28
C SER A 34 9.38 -0.01 -13.82
N LEU A 35 9.09 0.03 -12.52
CA LEU A 35 7.81 -0.41 -11.96
C LEU A 35 6.64 0.48 -12.42
N LEU A 36 6.81 1.80 -12.45
CA LEU A 36 5.76 2.71 -12.93
C LEU A 36 5.50 2.53 -14.43
N TYR A 37 6.56 2.27 -15.23
CA TYR A 37 6.44 2.03 -16.67
C TYR A 37 5.85 0.66 -17.03
N SER A 38 5.85 -0.33 -16.13
CA SER A 38 5.29 -1.65 -16.43
C SER A 38 3.75 -1.65 -16.48
N ALA A 39 3.10 -0.68 -15.83
CA ALA A 39 1.65 -0.60 -15.77
C ALA A 39 1.04 0.11 -16.99
N GLN A 40 0.50 -0.69 -17.91
CA GLN A 40 -0.28 -0.20 -19.05
C GLN A 40 -1.77 0.00 -18.72
N ASP A 41 -2.28 -0.76 -17.75
CA ASP A 41 -3.66 -0.64 -17.29
C ASP A 41 -3.81 0.62 -16.42
N PRO A 42 -4.76 1.54 -16.71
CA PRO A 42 -4.90 2.80 -15.98
C PRO A 42 -5.15 2.62 -14.48
N ARG A 43 -5.88 1.56 -14.08
CA ARG A 43 -6.18 1.28 -12.67
C ARG A 43 -4.91 0.85 -11.97
N ASP A 44 -4.17 -0.09 -12.55
CA ASP A 44 -2.89 -0.55 -12.00
C ASP A 44 -1.88 0.61 -11.92
N GLN A 45 -1.83 1.48 -12.94
CA GLN A 45 -0.96 2.67 -12.96
C GLN A 45 -1.30 3.62 -11.80
N ALA A 46 -2.58 3.91 -11.59
CA ALA A 46 -3.03 4.75 -10.47
C ALA A 46 -2.70 4.14 -9.10
N ILE A 47 -2.85 2.81 -8.94
CA ILE A 47 -2.51 2.10 -7.71
C ILE A 47 -1.01 2.18 -7.43
N LEU A 48 -0.17 1.86 -8.42
CA LEU A 48 1.28 1.87 -8.27
C LEU A 48 1.78 3.28 -7.98
N THR A 49 1.32 4.28 -8.74
CA THR A 49 1.73 5.68 -8.55
C THR A 49 1.37 6.16 -7.15
N LEU A 50 0.16 5.88 -6.66
CA LEU A 50 -0.24 6.26 -5.30
C LEU A 50 0.62 5.58 -4.23
N ILE A 51 0.98 4.30 -4.39
CA ILE A 51 1.82 3.58 -3.42
C ILE A 51 3.26 4.11 -3.46
N VAL A 52 3.80 4.32 -4.66
CA VAL A 52 5.18 4.80 -4.88
C VAL A 52 5.34 6.21 -4.35
N ASP A 53 4.45 7.14 -4.70
CA ASP A 53 4.57 8.56 -4.34
C ASP A 53 4.38 8.85 -2.85
N ASN A 54 3.63 8.01 -2.14
CA ASN A 54 3.05 8.40 -0.85
C ASN A 54 3.16 7.32 0.25
N GLY A 55 3.71 6.15 -0.07
CA GLY A 55 3.84 5.04 0.86
C GLY A 55 2.50 4.60 1.46
N VAL A 56 1.40 4.79 0.73
CA VAL A 56 0.05 4.42 1.16
C VAL A 56 -0.04 2.90 1.27
N ARG A 57 -0.65 2.40 2.35
CA ARG A 57 -0.74 0.95 2.58
C ARG A 57 -1.75 0.35 1.61
N ALA A 58 -1.53 -0.89 1.17
CA ALA A 58 -2.50 -1.58 0.31
C ALA A 58 -3.94 -1.57 0.89
N GLY A 59 -4.09 -1.70 2.21
CA GLY A 59 -5.42 -1.60 2.85
C GLY A 59 -6.03 -0.20 2.78
N GLU A 60 -5.21 0.86 2.82
CA GLU A 60 -5.64 2.26 2.66
C GLU A 60 -6.04 2.55 1.20
N VAL A 61 -5.36 1.91 0.22
CA VAL A 61 -5.74 2.00 -1.19
C VAL A 61 -7.09 1.30 -1.43
N CYS A 62 -7.34 0.15 -0.82
CA CYS A 62 -8.61 -0.57 -0.94
C CYS A 62 -9.81 0.25 -0.47
N SER A 63 -9.66 0.98 0.64
CA SER A 63 -10.74 1.74 1.27
C SER A 63 -10.85 3.17 0.73
N LEU A 64 -10.09 3.53 -0.31
CA LEU A 64 -10.11 4.89 -0.83
C LEU A 64 -11.46 5.20 -1.50
N LEU A 65 -12.13 6.24 -1.00
CA LEU A 65 -13.41 6.72 -1.53
C LEU A 65 -13.21 7.96 -2.39
N LYS A 66 -14.10 8.16 -3.37
CA LYS A 66 -14.03 9.27 -4.33
C LYS A 66 -13.98 10.64 -3.65
N HIS A 67 -14.82 10.83 -2.64
CA HIS A 67 -14.91 12.10 -1.90
C HIS A 67 -13.69 12.39 -1.02
N ASN A 68 -12.77 11.42 -0.86
CA ASN A 68 -11.53 11.63 -0.14
C ASN A 68 -10.37 12.11 -1.02
N ILE A 69 -10.56 12.19 -2.35
CA ILE A 69 -9.60 12.80 -3.27
C ILE A 69 -9.82 14.32 -3.26
N LYS A 70 -8.90 15.07 -2.64
CA LYS A 70 -8.94 16.53 -2.61
C LYS A 70 -8.06 17.13 -3.72
N GLN A 71 -7.85 18.44 -3.70
CA GLN A 71 -7.05 19.15 -4.69
C GLN A 71 -5.56 18.81 -4.59
N GLU A 72 -5.00 18.83 -3.38
CA GLU A 72 -3.55 18.64 -3.14
C GLU A 72 -3.26 17.43 -2.26
N THR A 73 -4.30 16.77 -1.75
CA THR A 73 -4.19 15.70 -0.76
C THR A 73 -5.18 14.58 -1.04
N VAL A 74 -4.91 13.43 -0.45
CA VAL A 74 -5.86 12.33 -0.34
C VAL A 74 -6.04 11.97 1.13
N VAL A 75 -7.29 11.78 1.55
CA VAL A 75 -7.60 11.29 2.90
C VAL A 75 -7.72 9.78 2.85
N VAL A 76 -6.93 9.07 3.67
CA VAL A 76 -6.95 7.61 3.71
C VAL A 76 -7.30 7.10 5.09
N TYR A 77 -8.03 5.99 5.14
CA TYR A 77 -8.40 5.32 6.37
C TYR A 77 -7.77 3.93 6.45
N GLY A 78 -7.01 3.68 7.52
CA GLY A 78 -6.32 2.43 7.74
C GLY A 78 -6.28 2.01 9.21
N LYS A 79 -5.39 1.07 9.53
CA LYS A 79 -5.27 0.47 10.87
C LYS A 79 -5.07 1.51 11.99
N THR A 80 -4.41 2.62 11.69
CA THR A 80 -4.09 3.69 12.65
C THR A 80 -5.11 4.83 12.61
N GLY A 81 -6.23 4.67 11.91
CA GLY A 81 -7.26 5.68 11.73
C GLY A 81 -7.10 6.48 10.44
N TRP A 82 -7.68 7.69 10.45
CA TRP A 82 -7.65 8.63 9.34
C TRP A 82 -6.32 9.37 9.29
N ARG A 83 -5.76 9.53 8.09
CA ARG A 83 -4.66 10.46 7.84
C ARG A 83 -4.82 11.11 6.47
N GLU A 84 -4.29 12.32 6.35
CA GLU A 84 -4.23 13.06 5.10
C GLU A 84 -2.81 12.99 4.54
N VAL A 85 -2.70 12.74 3.23
CA VAL A 85 -1.42 12.54 2.56
C VAL A 85 -1.37 13.49 1.35
N PRO A 86 -0.33 14.35 1.22
CA PRO A 86 -0.19 15.20 0.05
C PRO A 86 -0.03 14.33 -1.20
N ILE A 87 -0.55 14.75 -2.35
CA ILE A 87 -0.40 14.03 -3.61
C ILE A 87 0.03 14.98 -4.71
N ARG A 88 0.78 14.46 -5.69
CA ARG A 88 1.11 15.19 -6.91
C ARG A 88 -0.12 15.32 -7.80
N ASP A 89 -0.16 16.37 -8.63
CA ASP A 89 -1.22 16.60 -9.62
C ASP A 89 -1.39 15.41 -10.58
N GLU A 90 -0.29 14.76 -10.96
CA GLU A 90 -0.32 13.57 -11.80
C GLU A 90 -1.07 12.42 -11.13
N THR A 91 -0.73 12.11 -9.88
CA THR A 91 -1.39 11.09 -9.06
C THR A 91 -2.87 11.42 -8.89
N ARG A 92 -3.22 12.69 -8.63
CA ARG A 92 -4.61 13.13 -8.57
C ARG A 92 -5.36 12.87 -9.88
N ARG A 93 -4.78 13.23 -11.03
CA ARG A 93 -5.41 13.00 -12.34
C ARG A 93 -5.67 11.53 -12.59
N LEU A 94 -4.72 10.66 -12.26
CA LEU A 94 -4.89 9.21 -12.37
C LEU A 94 -6.04 8.73 -11.46
N LEU A 95 -6.08 9.14 -10.20
CA LEU A 95 -7.15 8.77 -9.26
C LEU A 95 -8.53 9.23 -9.75
N LEU A 96 -8.65 10.47 -10.20
CA LEU A 96 -9.92 11.01 -10.72
C LEU A 96 -10.39 10.28 -11.98
N ARG A 97 -9.46 9.89 -12.86
CA ARG A 97 -9.78 9.12 -14.06
C ARG A 97 -10.39 7.76 -13.70
N ILE A 98 -9.85 7.08 -12.69
CA ILE A 98 -10.42 5.81 -12.22
C ILE A 98 -11.75 6.05 -11.49
N ALA A 99 -11.81 7.03 -10.59
CA ALA A 99 -13.02 7.40 -9.86
C ALA A 99 -14.20 7.72 -10.80
N ALA A 100 -13.95 8.34 -11.96
CA ALA A 100 -14.99 8.68 -12.92
C ALA A 100 -15.70 7.46 -13.54
N ILE A 101 -15.01 6.32 -13.67
CA ILE A 101 -15.54 5.10 -14.25
C ILE A 101 -15.99 4.07 -13.20
N SER A 102 -15.72 4.32 -11.92
CA SER A 102 -16.04 3.39 -10.84
C SER A 102 -17.55 3.38 -10.54
N PRO A 103 -18.18 2.21 -10.36
CA PRO A 103 -19.63 2.06 -10.26
C PRO A 103 -20.24 2.51 -8.93
N ASP A 104 -19.44 2.62 -7.86
CA ASP A 104 -19.88 3.02 -6.52
C ASP A 104 -18.92 4.05 -5.91
N ASP A 105 -18.98 4.31 -4.59
CA ASP A 105 -18.15 5.31 -3.91
C ASP A 105 -16.66 4.96 -3.82
N HIS A 106 -16.27 3.70 -4.01
CA HIS A 106 -14.86 3.31 -4.00
C HIS A 106 -14.16 3.79 -5.28
N VAL A 107 -12.89 4.15 -5.14
CA VAL A 107 -12.08 4.54 -6.29
C VAL A 107 -11.68 3.33 -7.12
N PHE A 108 -11.33 2.20 -6.49
CA PHE A 108 -10.74 1.06 -7.19
C PHE A 108 -11.62 -0.19 -7.15
N HIS A 109 -11.79 -0.83 -8.30
CA HIS A 109 -12.59 -2.05 -8.46
C HIS A 109 -11.79 -3.18 -9.11
N GLY A 110 -12.09 -4.41 -8.67
CA GLY A 110 -11.79 -5.64 -9.40
C GLY A 110 -13.03 -6.14 -10.16
N HIS A 111 -12.96 -7.37 -10.68
CA HIS A 111 -14.08 -7.96 -11.43
C HIS A 111 -15.34 -8.20 -10.59
N LYS A 112 -15.21 -8.40 -9.27
CA LYS A 112 -16.32 -8.77 -8.37
C LYS A 112 -16.75 -7.65 -7.42
N GLY A 113 -16.38 -6.39 -7.69
CA GLY A 113 -16.66 -5.25 -6.81
C GLY A 113 -15.39 -4.51 -6.37
N PRO A 114 -15.44 -3.78 -5.23
CA PRO A 114 -14.30 -3.02 -4.72
C PRO A 114 -13.02 -3.87 -4.61
N ILE A 115 -11.88 -3.24 -4.91
CA ILE A 115 -10.61 -3.94 -4.97
C ILE A 115 -10.22 -4.49 -3.59
N THR A 116 -9.73 -5.73 -3.56
CA THR A 116 -9.28 -6.34 -2.31
C THR A 116 -7.78 -6.12 -2.09
N ARG A 117 -7.38 -6.16 -0.82
CA ARG A 117 -5.96 -6.04 -0.45
C ARG A 117 -5.12 -7.11 -1.14
N HIS A 118 -5.62 -8.35 -1.22
CA HIS A 118 -4.93 -9.44 -1.90
C HIS A 118 -4.69 -9.15 -3.38
N LEU A 119 -5.67 -8.57 -4.07
CA LEU A 119 -5.54 -8.19 -5.47
C LEU A 119 -4.48 -7.09 -5.66
N ILE A 120 -4.42 -6.08 -4.76
CA ILE A 120 -3.35 -5.07 -4.81
C ILE A 120 -1.97 -5.70 -4.63
N TYR A 121 -1.80 -6.64 -3.71
CA TYR A 121 -0.53 -7.36 -3.57
C TYR A 121 -0.17 -8.14 -4.84
N ALA A 122 -1.15 -8.79 -5.46
CA ALA A 122 -0.93 -9.52 -6.71
C ALA A 122 -0.55 -8.59 -7.87
N ILE A 123 -1.24 -7.45 -8.01
CA ILE A 123 -0.94 -6.41 -9.01
C ILE A 123 0.49 -5.90 -8.81
N VAL A 124 0.83 -5.47 -7.60
CA VAL A 124 2.16 -4.93 -7.28
C VAL A 124 3.23 -5.99 -7.55
N ARG A 125 3.03 -7.21 -7.08
CA ARG A 125 3.99 -8.30 -7.30
C ARG A 125 4.20 -8.58 -8.79
N ARG A 126 3.13 -8.67 -9.57
CA ARG A 126 3.19 -8.88 -11.03
C ARG A 126 4.03 -7.81 -11.71
N HIS A 127 3.77 -6.54 -11.40
CA HIS A 127 4.50 -5.42 -11.98
C HIS A 127 5.97 -5.38 -11.54
N MET A 128 6.25 -5.73 -10.28
CA MET A 128 7.63 -5.87 -9.80
C MET A 128 8.39 -6.98 -10.53
N GLU A 129 7.75 -8.14 -10.75
CA GLU A 129 8.34 -9.24 -11.50
C GLU A 129 8.60 -8.85 -12.97
N GLN A 130 7.67 -8.12 -13.61
CA GLN A 130 7.82 -7.59 -14.97
C GLN A 130 8.95 -6.56 -15.08
N ALA A 131 9.14 -5.74 -14.04
CA ALA A 131 10.24 -4.78 -13.94
C ALA A 131 11.59 -5.45 -13.58
N GLY A 132 11.65 -6.78 -13.48
CA GLY A 132 12.88 -7.52 -13.17
C GLY A 132 13.26 -7.51 -11.68
N ILE A 133 12.40 -6.98 -10.81
CA ILE A 133 12.62 -6.91 -9.36
C ILE A 133 12.28 -8.27 -8.74
N LYS A 134 13.27 -8.90 -8.10
CA LYS A 134 13.15 -10.26 -7.55
C LYS A 134 13.51 -10.32 -6.06
N GLY A 135 13.15 -11.44 -5.43
CA GLY A 135 13.59 -11.79 -4.08
C GLY A 135 12.80 -11.07 -2.96
N PRO A 136 13.45 -10.71 -1.83
CA PRO A 136 12.76 -10.21 -0.62
C PRO A 136 12.11 -8.83 -0.79
N LYS A 137 12.36 -8.17 -1.93
CA LYS A 137 11.79 -6.87 -2.31
C LYS A 137 10.32 -6.96 -2.76
N LEU A 138 9.76 -8.15 -2.99
CA LEU A 138 8.41 -8.27 -3.56
C LEU A 138 7.29 -7.77 -2.62
N GLY A 139 6.44 -6.89 -3.17
CA GLY A 139 5.18 -6.48 -2.58
C GLY A 139 5.11 -5.01 -2.12
N PRO A 140 3.89 -4.50 -1.87
CA PRO A 140 3.64 -3.07 -1.63
C PRO A 140 4.33 -2.50 -0.40
N HIS A 141 4.56 -3.33 0.63
CA HIS A 141 5.27 -2.87 1.83
C HIS A 141 6.72 -2.49 1.56
N ARG A 142 7.36 -3.11 0.56
CA ARG A 142 8.76 -2.84 0.23
C ARG A 142 8.92 -1.52 -0.49
N ILE A 143 7.98 -1.19 -1.38
CA ILE A 143 7.90 0.13 -2.03
C ILE A 143 7.84 1.25 -0.99
N ARG A 144 6.97 1.09 0.02
CA ARG A 144 6.85 2.06 1.10
C ARG A 144 8.15 2.27 1.89
N HIS A 145 9.04 1.28 1.99
CA HIS A 145 10.30 1.45 2.71
C HIS A 145 11.33 2.31 1.96
N SER A 146 11.11 2.59 0.68
CA SER A 146 11.89 3.55 -0.09
C SER A 146 11.45 5.01 0.14
N PHE A 147 10.46 5.25 1.00
CA PHE A 147 9.86 6.56 1.31
C PHE A 147 10.02 6.94 2.78
#